data_AF-A0A804K3I3-F1
#
_entry.id   AF-A0A804K3I3-F1
#
_cell.length_a   1.000
_cell.length_b   1.000
_cell.length_c   1.000
_cell.angle_alpha   90.00
_cell.angle_beta   90.00
_cell.angle_gamma   90.00
#
_symmetry.space_group_name_H-M   'P 1'
#
loop_
_entity.id
_entity.type
_entity.pdbx_description
1 polymer ?
#
loop_
_entity_poly.entity_id
_entity_poly.type
_entity_poly.pdbx_seq_one_letter_code
_entity_poly.pdbx_strand_id
1 'polypeptide(L)'
;MGFLKAANGLFVLYISIILVGLNCGDDWEGLYESMTGYDFGGSLMPLFGRVGGGIYTKAADVGAFLVGKVERNILAVCQETLCDTEVDTAVVGSDLFASYAESSCAALSIA
;
A
#
# COMPACT_ATOMS: atom_id res chain seq x y z
N MET A 1 -8.08 -11.63 -0.59
CA MET A 1 -7.27 -10.47 -0.14
C MET A 1 -8.08 -9.21 0.12
N GLY A 2 -9.03 -8.81 -0.74
CA GLY A 2 -9.79 -7.55 -0.58
C GLY A 2 -10.51 -7.41 0.77
N PHE A 3 -11.36 -8.37 1.15
CA PHE A 3 -12.10 -8.33 2.43
C PHE A 3 -11.18 -8.25 3.66
N LEU A 4 -10.04 -8.95 3.64
CA LEU A 4 -9.08 -8.93 4.74
C LEU A 4 -8.46 -7.53 4.92
N LYS A 5 -8.11 -6.87 3.82
CA LYS A 5 -7.53 -5.51 3.84
C LYS A 5 -8.56 -4.47 4.28
N ALA A 6 -9.80 -4.59 3.79
CA ALA A 6 -10.89 -3.70 4.19
C ALA A 6 -11.24 -3.85 5.68
N ALA A 7 -11.40 -5.09 6.16
CA ALA A 7 -11.75 -5.36 7.55
C ALA A 7 -10.64 -4.92 8.52
N ASN A 8 -9.38 -5.25 8.23
CA ASN A 8 -8.26 -4.80 9.06
C ASN A 8 -8.07 -3.28 9.01
N GLY A 9 -8.24 -2.65 7.84
CA GLY A 9 -8.12 -1.20 7.71
C GLY A 9 -9.16 -0.46 8.54
N LEU A 10 -10.43 -0.88 8.47
CA LEU A 10 -11.49 -0.33 9.30
C LEU A 10 -11.22 -0.56 10.80
N PHE A 11 -10.78 -1.77 11.17
CA PHE A 11 -10.53 -2.12 12.56
C PHE A 11 -9.38 -1.30 13.18
N VAL A 12 -8.28 -1.11 12.44
CA VAL A 12 -7.16 -0.28 12.88
C VAL A 12 -7.58 1.18 12.99
N LEU A 13 -8.32 1.71 12.02
CA LEU A 13 -8.82 3.08 12.07
C LEU A 13 -9.74 3.30 13.28
N TYR A 14 -10.68 2.38 13.52
CA TYR A 14 -11.60 2.44 14.66
C TYR A 14 -10.86 2.42 16.01
N ILE A 15 -9.88 1.53 16.17
CA ILE A 15 -9.05 1.48 17.39
C ILE A 15 -8.26 2.78 17.56
N SER A 16 -7.70 3.31 16.47
CA SER A 16 -6.92 4.54 16.50
C SER A 16 -7.77 5.72 16.96
N ILE A 17 -9.03 5.82 16.50
CA ILE A 17 -9.97 6.86 16.95
C ILE A 17 -10.25 6.71 18.45
N ILE A 18 -10.52 5.50 18.94
CA ILE A 18 -10.80 5.30 20.37
C ILE A 18 -9.57 5.64 21.22
N LEU A 19 -8.39 5.21 20.80
CA LEU A 19 -7.16 5.37 21.58
C LEU A 19 -6.71 6.83 21.62
N VAL A 20 -6.86 7.56 20.50
CA VAL A 20 -6.62 9.02 20.46
C VAL A 20 -7.73 9.78 21.19
N GLY A 21 -9.00 9.38 21.05
CA GLY A 21 -10.12 9.98 21.78
C GLY A 21 -10.02 9.86 23.29
N LEU A 22 -9.46 8.75 23.80
CA LEU A 22 -9.15 8.59 25.23
C LEU A 22 -8.03 9.54 25.70
N ASN A 23 -7.13 9.96 24.82
CA ASN A 23 -6.03 10.87 25.15
C ASN A 23 -6.37 12.35 24.94
N CYS A 24 -7.19 12.70 23.92
CA CYS A 24 -7.57 14.08 23.60
C CYS A 24 -8.82 14.58 24.35
N GLY A 25 -9.66 13.71 24.91
CA GLY A 25 -10.88 14.17 25.59
C GLY A 25 -11.87 14.84 24.63
N ASP A 26 -12.26 16.10 24.89
CA ASP A 26 -13.23 16.88 24.09
C ASP A 26 -12.55 17.71 22.97
N ASP A 27 -11.23 17.66 22.84
CA ASP A 27 -10.50 18.36 21.77
C ASP A 27 -10.56 17.57 20.44
N TRP A 28 -11.62 17.84 19.67
CA TRP A 28 -11.84 17.25 18.34
C TRP A 28 -10.77 17.65 17.32
N GLU A 29 -10.24 18.88 17.43
CA GLU A 29 -9.24 19.43 16.50
C GLU A 29 -7.90 18.69 16.59
N GLY A 30 -7.44 18.39 17.82
CA GLY A 30 -6.24 17.58 18.05
C GLY A 30 -6.41 16.11 17.62
N LEU A 31 -7.63 15.58 17.67
CA LEU A 31 -7.92 14.24 17.17
C LEU A 31 -7.76 14.16 15.65
N TYR A 32 -8.23 15.18 14.92
CA TYR A 32 -8.06 15.26 13.47
C TYR A 32 -6.60 15.47 13.05
N GLU A 33 -5.85 16.29 13.78
CA GLU A 33 -4.42 16.49 13.52
C GLU A 33 -3.60 15.22 13.80
N SER A 34 -4.05 14.36 14.73
CA SER A 34 -3.44 13.04 14.90
C SER A 34 -3.81 12.07 13.76
N MET A 35 -4.99 12.21 13.14
CA MET A 35 -5.46 11.34 12.06
C MET A 35 -4.77 11.63 10.73
N THR A 36 -4.35 12.86 10.46
CA THR A 36 -3.53 13.18 9.29
C THR A 36 -2.19 12.44 9.31
N GLY A 37 -1.69 12.04 10.48
CA GLY A 37 -0.53 11.15 10.60
C GLY A 37 -0.80 9.72 10.09
N TYR A 38 -2.00 9.19 10.31
CA TYR A 38 -2.43 7.89 9.77
C TYR A 38 -2.54 7.95 8.25
N ASP A 39 -3.11 9.04 7.74
CA ASP A 39 -3.22 9.31 6.30
C ASP A 39 -1.85 9.36 5.61
N PHE A 40 -0.95 10.19 6.17
CA PHE A 40 0.40 10.35 5.64
C PHE A 40 1.19 9.03 5.63
N GLY A 41 1.09 8.23 6.69
CA GLY A 41 1.71 6.90 6.74
C GLY A 41 1.11 5.92 5.73
N GLY A 42 -0.21 5.99 5.53
CA GLY A 42 -0.95 5.19 4.56
C GLY A 42 -0.48 5.42 3.12
N SER A 43 -0.17 6.66 2.74
CA SER A 43 0.20 7.03 1.36
C SER A 43 1.70 6.90 1.05
N LEU A 44 2.57 7.01 2.06
CA LEU A 44 4.02 6.82 1.87
C LEU A 44 4.40 5.37 1.54
N MET A 45 3.78 4.39 2.20
CA MET A 45 4.11 2.97 2.03
C MET A 45 3.87 2.45 0.58
N PRO A 46 2.72 2.70 -0.06
CA PRO A 46 2.49 2.32 -1.47
C PRO A 46 3.37 3.10 -2.44
N LEU A 47 3.78 4.32 -2.11
CA LEU A 47 4.67 5.11 -2.96
C LEU A 47 6.03 4.43 -3.09
N PHE A 48 6.62 4.00 -1.98
CA PHE A 48 7.85 3.18 -2.01
C PHE A 48 7.61 1.78 -2.57
N GLY A 49 6.46 1.16 -2.28
CA GLY A 49 6.09 -0.14 -2.83
C GLY A 49 6.01 -0.15 -4.36
N ARG A 50 5.44 0.90 -4.97
CA ARG A 50 5.36 1.08 -6.42
C ARG A 50 6.73 1.32 -7.06
N VAL A 51 7.55 2.19 -6.46
CA VAL A 51 8.89 2.49 -7.00
C VAL A 51 9.80 1.29 -6.85
N GLY A 52 9.89 0.70 -5.65
CA GLY A 52 10.74 -0.46 -5.39
C GLY A 52 10.27 -1.70 -6.15
N GLY A 53 8.97 -1.98 -6.12
CA GLY A 53 8.37 -3.08 -6.86
C GLY A 53 8.51 -2.93 -8.37
N GLY A 54 8.23 -1.73 -8.90
CA GLY A 54 8.37 -1.45 -10.33
C GLY A 54 9.80 -1.61 -10.83
N ILE A 55 10.79 -1.19 -10.06
CA ILE A 55 12.22 -1.42 -10.39
C ILE A 55 12.53 -2.92 -10.36
N TYR A 56 12.09 -3.64 -9.30
CA TYR A 56 12.37 -5.07 -9.14
C TYR A 56 11.80 -5.90 -10.29
N THR A 57 10.53 -5.70 -10.61
CA THR A 57 9.84 -6.42 -11.68
C THR A 57 10.41 -6.03 -13.04
N LYS A 58 10.65 -4.74 -13.32
CA LYS A 58 11.20 -4.33 -14.63
C LYS A 58 12.65 -4.75 -14.84
N ALA A 59 13.47 -4.77 -13.79
CA ALA A 59 14.84 -5.25 -13.88
C ALA A 59 14.89 -6.77 -14.14
N ALA A 60 13.99 -7.54 -13.50
CA ALA A 60 13.81 -8.96 -13.79
C ALA A 60 13.40 -9.13 -15.27
N ASP A 61 12.32 -8.48 -15.69
CA ASP A 61 11.71 -8.53 -17.03
C ASP A 61 12.73 -8.29 -18.15
N VAL A 62 13.52 -7.22 -18.02
CA VAL A 62 14.56 -6.89 -18.99
C VAL A 62 15.71 -7.90 -18.95
N GLY A 63 16.12 -8.38 -17.78
CA GLY A 63 17.20 -9.35 -17.63
C GLY A 63 16.84 -10.74 -18.19
N ALA A 64 15.66 -11.25 -17.86
CA ALA A 64 15.18 -12.54 -18.32
C ALA A 64 14.88 -12.54 -19.83
N PHE A 65 14.36 -11.43 -20.38
CA PHE A 65 14.15 -11.34 -21.82
C PHE A 65 15.44 -11.17 -22.62
N LEU A 66 16.41 -10.37 -22.17
CA LEU A 66 17.68 -10.22 -22.87
C LEU A 66 18.46 -11.54 -22.90
N VAL A 67 18.69 -12.17 -21.76
CA VAL A 67 19.50 -13.39 -21.69
C VAL A 67 18.73 -14.60 -22.22
N GLY A 68 17.44 -14.70 -21.89
CA GLY A 68 16.59 -15.83 -22.29
C GLY A 68 16.24 -15.82 -23.78
N LYS A 69 15.73 -14.71 -24.32
CA LYS A 69 15.29 -14.64 -25.73
C LYS A 69 16.40 -14.29 -26.71
N VAL A 70 17.29 -13.34 -26.37
CA VAL A 70 18.28 -12.83 -27.34
C VAL A 70 19.54 -13.70 -27.38
N GLU A 71 20.06 -14.13 -26.23
CA GLU A 71 21.33 -14.88 -26.21
C GLU A 71 21.16 -16.40 -26.28
N ARG A 72 20.23 -16.97 -25.51
CA ARG A 72 20.17 -18.43 -25.34
C ARG A 72 18.94 -19.11 -25.95
N ASN A 73 17.96 -18.33 -26.42
CA ASN A 73 16.70 -18.83 -27.00
C ASN A 73 15.97 -19.83 -26.06
N ILE A 74 16.04 -19.59 -24.75
CA ILE A 74 15.42 -20.41 -23.69
C ILE A 74 14.35 -19.57 -22.98
N LEU A 75 13.24 -20.22 -22.61
CA LEU A 75 12.17 -19.56 -21.86
C LEU A 75 12.60 -19.30 -20.39
N ALA A 76 12.89 -18.06 -20.04
CA ALA A 76 13.22 -17.64 -18.67
C ALA A 76 11.97 -17.21 -17.86
N VAL A 77 10.93 -18.05 -17.84
CA VAL A 77 9.57 -17.65 -17.37
C VAL A 77 9.39 -17.71 -15.85
N CYS A 78 10.06 -18.61 -15.12
CA CYS A 78 9.75 -18.82 -13.70
C CYS A 78 10.07 -17.63 -12.79
N GLN A 79 11.16 -16.90 -13.02
CA GLN A 79 11.53 -15.76 -12.17
C GLN A 79 10.61 -14.55 -12.44
N GLU A 80 10.30 -14.31 -13.72
CA GLU A 80 9.36 -13.26 -14.15
C GLU A 80 7.98 -13.43 -13.54
N THR A 81 7.41 -14.63 -13.68
CA THR A 81 6.06 -14.90 -13.17
C THR A 81 5.98 -14.85 -11.65
N LEU A 82 7.05 -15.20 -10.91
CA LEU A 82 7.09 -15.00 -9.45
C LEU A 82 7.14 -13.51 -9.10
N CYS A 83 8.03 -12.74 -9.74
CA CYS A 83 8.18 -11.31 -9.50
C CYS A 83 6.89 -10.54 -9.79
N ASP A 84 6.26 -10.78 -10.94
CA ASP A 84 5.01 -10.15 -11.33
C ASP A 84 3.90 -10.43 -10.29
N THR A 85 3.74 -11.70 -9.90
CA THR A 85 2.62 -12.09 -9.02
C THR A 85 2.76 -11.52 -7.61
N GLU A 86 3.95 -11.55 -7.02
CA GLU A 86 4.17 -11.08 -5.65
C GLU A 86 4.15 -9.55 -5.57
N VAL A 87 4.80 -8.87 -6.51
CA VAL A 87 4.91 -7.42 -6.50
C VAL A 87 3.59 -6.76 -6.88
N ASP A 88 2.91 -7.20 -7.93
CA ASP A 88 1.65 -6.57 -8.35
C ASP A 88 0.57 -6.73 -7.29
N THR A 89 0.51 -7.90 -6.64
CA THR A 89 -0.46 -8.16 -5.57
C THR A 89 -0.18 -7.33 -4.32
N ALA A 90 1.09 -7.10 -3.99
CA ALA A 90 1.50 -6.24 -2.89
C ALA A 90 1.19 -4.77 -3.20
N VAL A 91 1.56 -4.29 -4.39
CA VAL A 91 1.40 -2.91 -4.84
C VAL A 91 -0.07 -2.52 -4.92
N VAL A 92 -0.88 -3.25 -5.69
CA VAL A 92 -2.33 -3.00 -5.82
C VAL A 92 -3.00 -3.07 -4.44
N GLY A 93 -2.49 -3.95 -3.58
CA GLY A 93 -2.87 -4.07 -2.20
C GLY A 93 -2.68 -2.83 -1.34
N SER A 94 -1.45 -2.30 -1.36
CA SER A 94 -1.08 -1.10 -0.60
C SER A 94 -1.77 0.15 -1.12
N ASP A 95 -1.99 0.22 -2.43
CA ASP A 95 -2.61 1.37 -3.09
C ASP A 95 -4.10 1.54 -2.75
N LEU A 96 -4.83 0.43 -2.73
CA LEU A 96 -6.22 0.41 -2.28
C LEU A 96 -6.35 0.80 -0.80
N PHE A 97 -5.36 0.42 0.03
CA PHE A 97 -5.35 0.80 1.44
C PHE A 97 -5.09 2.31 1.63
N ALA A 98 -4.16 2.89 0.88
CA ALA A 98 -3.92 4.33 0.91
C ALA A 98 -5.16 5.13 0.52
N SER A 99 -5.79 4.79 -0.61
CA SER A 99 -7.04 5.45 -1.06
C SER A 99 -8.16 5.35 -0.01
N TYR A 100 -8.24 4.22 0.71
CA TYR A 100 -9.20 4.03 1.79
C TYR A 100 -8.89 4.90 3.02
N ALA A 101 -7.61 5.00 3.40
CA ALA A 101 -7.17 5.84 4.52
C ALA A 101 -7.39 7.33 4.23
N GLU A 102 -7.02 7.81 3.05
CA GLU A 102 -7.20 9.20 2.59
C GLU A 102 -8.68 9.60 2.56
N SER A 103 -9.53 8.78 1.94
CA SER A 103 -10.96 9.09 1.86
C SER A 103 -11.64 9.10 3.23
N SER A 104 -11.24 8.22 4.14
CA SER A 104 -11.78 8.16 5.50
C SER A 104 -11.32 9.37 6.33
N CYS A 105 -10.03 9.72 6.28
CA CYS A 105 -9.50 10.87 7.01
C CYS A 105 -10.04 12.20 6.47
N ALA A 106 -10.20 12.33 5.15
CA ALA A 106 -10.81 13.50 4.54
C ALA A 106 -12.29 13.67 4.93
N ALA A 107 -13.04 12.57 5.05
CA ALA A 107 -14.41 12.63 5.54
C ALA A 107 -14.48 13.04 7.02
N LEU A 108 -13.53 12.57 7.84
CA LEU A 108 -13.42 12.92 9.26
C LEU A 108 -13.02 14.39 9.46
N SER A 109 -12.08 14.94 8.69
CA SER A 109 -11.62 16.32 8.87
C SER A 109 -12.64 17.40 8.48
N ILE A 110 -13.65 17.03 7.67
CA ILE A 110 -14.73 17.92 7.25
C ILE A 110 -15.93 17.85 8.22
N ALA A 111 -16.03 16.77 9.01
CA ALA A 111 -17.15 16.51 9.93
C ALA A 111 -17.01 17.26 11.25
#